data_AF-A0A9R1E7W6-F1
#
_entry.id   AF-A0A9R1E7W6-F1
#
_cell.length_a   1.000
_cell.length_b   1.000
_cell.length_c   1.000
_cell.angle_alpha   90.00
_cell.angle_beta   90.00
_cell.angle_gamma   90.00
#
_symmetry.space_group_name_H-M   'P 1'
#
loop_
_entity.id
_entity.type
_entity.pdbx_description
1 polymer ?
#
loop_
_entity_poly.entity_id
_entity_poly.type
_entity_poly.pdbx_seq_one_letter_code
_entity_poly.pdbx_strand_id
1 'polypeptide(L)'
;MMPVAVMVTLVPGQLESVRDSSNKTTDSATLNGSPKPFHHRRRHCPSACNARCSQNWRNKICNKDCNICCDKCNCVPSGTGQETRSECPCYANLVDSKTGKLKCP
;
A
#
# COMPACT_ATOMS: atom_id res chain seq x y z
N MET A 1 -24.13 -40.56 0.81
CA MET A 1 -25.10 -39.60 0.23
C MET A 1 -24.39 -38.69 -0.74
N MET A 2 -24.83 -38.66 -2.00
CA MET A 2 -24.58 -37.59 -2.97
C MET A 2 -25.50 -36.39 -2.59
N PRO A 3 -25.13 -35.14 -2.91
CA PRO A 3 -25.47 -34.63 -4.25
C PRO A 3 -24.34 -33.81 -4.89
N VAL A 4 -23.91 -34.25 -6.07
CA VAL A 4 -23.21 -33.45 -7.07
C VAL A 4 -24.24 -32.89 -8.05
N ALA A 5 -24.36 -31.57 -8.14
CA ALA A 5 -24.79 -30.83 -9.34
C ALA A 5 -24.91 -29.34 -9.01
N VAL A 6 -23.92 -28.54 -9.41
CA VAL A 6 -24.17 -27.14 -9.74
C VAL A 6 -23.61 -26.92 -11.14
N MET A 7 -24.53 -26.81 -12.09
CA MET A 7 -24.27 -26.56 -13.50
C MET A 7 -23.68 -25.16 -13.67
N VAL A 8 -22.39 -25.11 -13.99
CA VAL A 8 -21.70 -23.88 -14.39
C VAL A 8 -22.28 -23.45 -15.74
N THR A 9 -23.19 -22.48 -15.72
CA THR A 9 -23.68 -21.86 -16.94
C THR A 9 -22.59 -20.95 -17.50
N LEU A 10 -21.97 -21.35 -18.61
CA LEU A 10 -21.15 -20.47 -19.44
C LEU A 10 -22.02 -19.35 -20.03
N VAL A 11 -21.63 -18.10 -19.81
CA VAL A 11 -22.15 -16.91 -20.52
C VAL A 11 -21.12 -16.48 -21.57
N PRO A 12 -21.49 -16.34 -22.86
CA PRO A 12 -20.61 -15.80 -23.91
C PRO A 12 -20.89 -14.31 -24.21
N GLY A 13 -19.83 -13.57 -24.57
CA GLY A 13 -19.87 -12.26 -25.26
C GLY A 13 -20.12 -11.04 -24.35
N GLN A 14 -19.57 -9.84 -24.56
CA GLN A 14 -18.88 -9.24 -25.71
C GLN A 14 -17.85 -8.17 -25.24
N LEU A 15 -16.77 -8.10 -26.01
CA LEU A 15 -15.88 -6.96 -26.27
C LEU A 15 -16.66 -5.64 -26.41
N GLU A 16 -16.16 -4.51 -25.86
CA GLU A 16 -16.08 -3.18 -26.54
C GLU A 16 -15.04 -2.26 -25.87
N SER A 17 -14.45 -1.39 -26.70
CA SER A 17 -13.29 -0.53 -26.49
C SER A 17 -13.73 0.93 -26.40
N VAL A 18 -13.35 1.68 -25.35
CA VAL A 18 -13.40 3.16 -25.36
C VAL A 18 -12.16 3.74 -24.69
N ARG A 19 -11.39 4.49 -25.48
CA ARG A 19 -10.36 5.43 -25.04
C ARG A 19 -11.04 6.75 -24.67
N ASP A 20 -10.69 7.35 -23.54
CA ASP A 20 -10.42 8.79 -23.48
C ASP A 20 -9.61 9.17 -22.22
N SER A 21 -8.74 10.14 -22.40
CA SER A 21 -7.75 10.67 -21.47
C SER A 21 -8.17 12.08 -21.05
N SER A 22 -8.32 12.38 -19.75
CA SER A 22 -7.74 13.59 -19.11
C SER A 22 -8.06 13.74 -17.62
N ASN A 23 -7.12 14.44 -16.97
CA ASN A 23 -6.75 14.53 -15.56
C ASN A 23 -7.55 15.59 -14.74
N LYS A 24 -7.89 15.29 -13.46
CA LYS A 24 -8.02 16.32 -12.41
C LYS A 24 -7.74 15.77 -11.00
N THR A 25 -6.69 16.32 -10.39
CA THR A 25 -6.25 16.17 -9.00
C THR A 25 -7.19 16.92 -8.05
N THR A 26 -7.62 16.29 -6.94
CA THR A 26 -7.69 16.94 -5.62
C THR A 26 -7.77 15.91 -4.50
N ASP A 27 -7.16 16.31 -3.39
CA ASP A 27 -7.01 15.67 -2.10
C ASP A 27 -8.36 15.49 -1.37
N SER A 28 -8.31 14.74 -0.25
CA SER A 28 -9.28 14.71 0.84
C SER A 28 -10.50 13.77 0.75
N ALA A 29 -10.54 12.89 1.74
CA ALA A 29 -11.69 12.30 2.43
C ALA A 29 -12.84 11.63 1.64
N THR A 30 -13.03 10.35 1.97
CA THR A 30 -14.31 9.61 1.98
C THR A 30 -14.79 8.95 0.67
N LEU A 31 -14.87 7.60 0.77
CA LEU A 31 -15.65 6.61 0.01
C LEU A 31 -15.21 6.15 -1.41
N ASN A 32 -15.19 4.82 -1.52
CA ASN A 32 -15.30 3.96 -2.71
C ASN A 32 -14.08 3.80 -3.64
N GLY A 33 -13.72 2.52 -3.84
CA GLY A 33 -12.55 2.09 -4.59
C GLY A 33 -12.70 2.17 -6.11
N SER A 34 -11.61 2.59 -6.76
CA SER A 34 -11.17 2.12 -8.08
C SER A 34 -9.68 2.47 -8.32
N PRO A 35 -8.90 1.62 -9.00
CA PRO A 35 -7.43 1.67 -8.98
C PRO A 35 -6.88 2.59 -10.08
N LYS A 36 -6.29 3.74 -9.70
CA LYS A 36 -5.50 4.59 -10.63
C LYS A 36 -4.19 3.90 -11.08
N PRO A 37 -3.77 4.10 -12.33
CA PRO A 37 -2.70 3.33 -12.97
C PRO A 37 -1.32 3.65 -12.39
N PHE A 38 -0.40 2.72 -12.64
CA PHE A 38 0.99 2.69 -12.17
C PHE A 38 1.84 3.83 -12.77
N HIS A 39 1.66 5.04 -12.27
CA HIS A 39 2.79 5.95 -12.11
C HIS A 39 3.36 5.74 -10.71
N HIS A 40 4.66 5.97 -10.53
CA HIS A 40 5.37 5.86 -9.24
C HIS A 40 4.56 6.57 -8.15
N ARG A 41 3.67 5.80 -7.51
CA ARG A 41 2.65 6.32 -6.61
C ARG A 41 3.43 6.73 -5.39
N ARG A 42 3.55 8.03 -5.15
CA ARG A 42 3.79 8.51 -3.79
C ARG A 42 2.71 7.84 -2.94
N ARG A 43 3.08 6.80 -2.20
CA ARG A 43 2.18 6.19 -1.23
C ARG A 43 1.83 7.32 -0.28
N HIS A 44 0.54 7.55 -0.05
CA HIS A 44 0.14 8.54 0.93
C HIS A 44 0.66 8.09 2.30
N CYS A 45 1.80 8.65 2.74
CA CYS A 45 2.56 8.21 3.91
C CYS A 45 1.68 8.02 5.15
N PRO A 46 0.75 8.95 5.49
CA PRO A 46 -0.08 8.80 6.68
C PRO A 46 -0.91 7.51 6.66
N SER A 47 -1.57 7.21 5.55
CA SER A 47 -2.44 6.05 5.43
C SER A 47 -1.64 4.74 5.36
N ALA A 48 -0.52 4.74 4.64
CA ALA A 48 0.32 3.55 4.51
C ALA A 48 1.02 3.21 5.83
N CYS A 49 1.51 4.23 6.56
CA CYS A 49 2.09 4.05 7.87
C CYS A 49 1.06 3.57 8.90
N ASN A 50 -0.17 4.07 8.83
CA ASN A 50 -1.22 3.59 9.72
C ASN A 50 -1.50 2.08 9.52
N ALA A 51 -1.52 1.62 8.27
CA ALA A 51 -1.61 0.19 7.97
C ALA A 51 -0.39 -0.59 8.49
N ARG A 52 0.83 -0.09 8.25
CA ARG A 52 2.07 -0.72 8.75
C ARG A 52 2.11 -0.88 10.25
N CYS A 53 1.71 0.16 10.96
CA CYS A 53 1.81 0.20 12.40
C CYS A 53 0.59 -0.40 13.10
N SER A 54 -0.42 -0.88 12.37
CA SER A 54 -1.71 -1.34 12.93
C SER A 54 -1.60 -2.44 13.98
N GLN A 55 -0.56 -3.30 13.89
CA GLN A 55 -0.29 -4.37 14.86
C GLN A 55 0.85 -4.04 15.82
N ASN A 56 1.45 -2.85 15.72
CA ASN A 56 2.56 -2.47 16.58
C ASN A 56 2.06 -1.89 17.90
N TRP A 57 2.44 -2.50 19.02
CA TRP A 57 2.04 -2.08 20.37
C TRP A 57 2.32 -0.61 20.71
N ARG A 58 3.31 0.03 20.05
CA ARG A 58 3.62 1.48 20.12
C ARG A 58 3.16 2.21 18.85
N ASN A 59 1.90 2.09 18.46
CA ASN A 59 1.34 2.67 17.22
C ASN A 59 1.79 4.12 16.94
N LYS A 60 1.71 5.01 17.94
CA LYS A 60 2.08 6.43 17.77
C LYS A 60 3.55 6.64 17.39
N ILE A 61 4.46 5.92 18.05
CA ILE A 61 5.90 6.02 17.79
C ILE A 61 6.23 5.40 16.43
N CYS A 62 5.68 4.20 16.15
CA CYS A 62 5.83 3.56 14.85
C CYS A 62 5.36 4.45 13.70
N ASN A 63 4.18 5.07 13.83
CA ASN A 63 3.66 5.97 12.81
C ASN A 63 4.59 7.18 12.60
N LYS A 64 5.14 7.75 13.67
CA LYS A 64 6.08 8.87 13.57
C LYS A 64 7.35 8.47 12.82
N ASP A 65 7.94 7.33 13.16
CA ASP A 65 9.16 6.84 12.52
C ASP A 65 8.93 6.41 11.08
N CYS A 66 7.81 5.72 10.82
CA CYS A 66 7.40 5.34 9.47
C CYS A 66 7.22 6.57 8.58
N ASN A 67 6.58 7.64 9.06
CA ASN A 67 6.38 8.84 8.23
C ASN A 67 7.70 9.53 7.88
N ILE A 68 8.68 9.58 8.79
CA ILE A 68 10.03 10.10 8.50
C ILE A 68 10.71 9.26 7.40
N CYS A 69 10.61 7.94 7.51
CA CYS A 69 11.16 7.02 6.52
C CYS A 69 10.44 7.11 5.17
N CYS A 70 9.11 7.26 5.19
CA CYS A 70 8.31 7.43 3.99
C CYS A 70 8.62 8.75 3.30
N ASP A 71 8.84 9.84 4.02
CA ASP A 71 9.21 11.13 3.42
C ASP A 71 10.57 11.05 2.71
N LYS A 72 11.55 10.36 3.33
CA LYS A 72 12.88 10.14 2.73
C LYS A 72 12.86 9.19 1.53
N CYS A 73 12.16 8.06 1.66
CA CYS A 73 12.24 6.97 0.69
C CYS A 73 11.06 6.92 -0.27
N ASN A 74 10.04 7.75 -0.05
CA ASN A 74 8.78 7.81 -0.79
C ASN A 74 8.11 6.43 -1.00
N CYS A 75 8.35 5.51 -0.05
CA CYS A 75 7.98 4.11 -0.11
C CYS A 75 7.67 3.62 1.31
N VAL A 76 6.54 2.95 1.46
CA VAL A 76 6.15 2.20 2.66
C VAL A 76 5.83 0.79 2.17
N PRO A 77 6.49 -0.25 2.71
CA PRO A 77 6.29 -1.60 2.21
C PRO A 77 4.88 -2.11 2.61
N SER A 78 4.45 -3.31 2.24
CA SER A 78 3.08 -3.83 2.51
C SER A 78 3.01 -4.72 3.76
N GLY A 79 1.88 -4.85 4.46
CA GLY A 79 1.80 -5.71 5.67
C GLY A 79 2.13 -4.97 6.98
N THR A 80 2.59 -5.65 8.02
CA THR A 80 2.82 -5.06 9.36
C THR A 80 4.17 -5.43 9.98
N GLY A 81 4.91 -6.38 9.38
CA GLY A 81 6.17 -6.88 9.90
C GLY A 81 7.39 -6.56 9.03
N GLN A 82 8.49 -7.23 9.38
CA GLN A 82 9.81 -7.07 8.74
C GLN A 82 9.93 -7.88 7.45
N GLU A 83 9.11 -8.92 7.26
CA GLU A 83 9.18 -9.85 6.14
C GLU A 83 9.06 -9.17 4.76
N THR A 84 8.33 -8.08 4.72
CA THR A 84 7.98 -7.29 3.54
C THR A 84 8.87 -6.06 3.35
N ARG A 85 9.79 -5.79 4.28
CA ARG A 85 10.65 -4.60 4.28
C ARG A 85 11.50 -4.48 3.01
N SER A 86 11.87 -5.62 2.43
CA SER A 86 12.64 -5.73 1.18
C SER A 86 11.92 -5.14 -0.05
N GLU A 87 10.59 -4.96 -0.01
CA GLU A 87 9.83 -4.26 -1.07
C GLU A 87 10.30 -2.81 -1.25
N CYS A 88 10.83 -2.19 -0.19
CA CYS A 88 11.34 -0.82 -0.20
C CYS A 88 12.80 -0.79 0.28
N PRO A 89 13.80 -0.99 -0.60
CA PRO A 89 15.22 -1.08 -0.19
C PRO A 89 15.75 0.15 0.56
N CYS A 90 15.31 1.36 0.20
CA CYS A 90 15.68 2.57 0.94
C CYS A 90 15.15 2.55 2.38
N TYR A 91 13.87 2.20 2.55
CA TYR A 91 13.23 2.07 3.87
C TYR A 91 13.91 0.96 4.67
N ALA A 92 14.29 -0.13 4.00
CA ALA A 92 14.94 -1.27 4.61
C ALA A 92 16.27 -0.92 5.27
N ASN A 93 17.10 -0.15 4.55
CA ASN A 93 18.47 0.15 4.91
C ASN A 93 18.66 1.51 5.61
N LEU A 94 17.59 2.27 5.86
CA LEU A 94 17.71 3.56 6.51
C LEU A 94 18.15 3.37 7.97
N VAL A 95 19.34 3.87 8.27
CA VAL A 95 19.91 3.86 9.62
C VAL A 95 19.81 5.23 10.26
N ASP A 96 19.60 5.23 11.57
CA ASP A 96 19.64 6.45 12.37
C ASP A 96 21.11 6.85 12.60
N SER A 97 21.48 8.06 12.20
CA SER A 97 22.86 8.55 12.27
C SER A 97 23.40 8.69 13.69
N LYS A 98 22.55 8.70 14.73
CA LYS A 98 22.96 8.84 16.12
C LYS A 98 23.18 7.49 16.78
N THR A 99 22.35 6.50 16.46
CA THR A 99 22.36 5.18 17.12
C THR A 99 22.96 4.06 16.28
N GLY A 100 23.13 4.26 14.97
CA GLY A 100 23.59 3.24 14.02
C GLY A 100 22.62 2.09 13.80
N LYS A 101 21.40 2.18 14.36
CA LYS A 101 20.35 1.16 14.23
C LYS A 101 19.41 1.49 13.07
N LEU A 102 18.68 0.49 12.59
CA LEU A 102 17.60 0.70 11.64
C LEU A 102 16.59 1.71 12.19
N LYS A 103 16.34 2.77 11.43
CA LYS A 103 15.49 3.90 11.83
C LYS A 103 14.00 3.59 11.67
N CYS A 104 13.66 2.85 10.62
CA CYS A 104 12.27 2.61 10.23
C CYS A 104 11.72 1.36 10.93
N PRO A 105 10.43 1.33 11.31
CA PRO A 105 9.80 0.14 11.89
C PRO A 105 9.76 -1.02 10.90
#